data_AF-A0A0D6LQP0-F1
#
_entry.id   AF-A0A0D6LQP0-F1
#
_cell.length_a   1.000
_cell.length_b   1.000
_cell.length_c   1.000
_cell.angle_alpha   90.00
_cell.angle_beta   90.00
_cell.angle_gamma   90.00
#
_symmetry.space_group_name_H-M   'P 1'
#
loop_
_entity.id
_entity.type
_entity.pdbx_description
1 polymer ?
#
loop_
_entity_poly.entity_id
_entity_poly.type
_entity_poly.pdbx_seq_one_letter_code
_entity_poly.pdbx_strand_id
1 'polypeptide(L)' 'MADRLAEDGFLEAGYNRVHIDDCWMERSRDKHGRLVADLKRFPSGIKELAKYVRCAQGLKKLRKKGRDREDSYQKSDEM' A
#
# COMPACT_ATOMS: atom_id res chain seq x y z
N MET A 1 -3.58 -11.42 8.85
CA MET A 1 -2.23 -10.90 8.50
C MET A 1 -2.21 -9.39 8.48
N ALA A 2 -3.08 -8.71 7.72
CA ALA A 2 -3.12 -7.25 7.73
C ALA A 2 -3.38 -6.65 9.13
N ASP A 3 -4.27 -7.27 9.92
CA ASP A 3 -4.58 -6.80 11.27
C ASP A 3 -3.43 -7.06 12.24
N ARG A 4 -2.85 -8.26 12.17
CA ARG A 4 -1.64 -8.61 12.92
C ARG A 4 -0.45 -7.69 12.62
N LEU A 5 -0.29 -7.21 11.39
CA LEU A 5 0.74 -6.21 11.09
C LEU A 5 0.53 -4.91 11.87
N ALA A 6 -0.72 -4.52 12.11
CA ALA A 6 -1.07 -3.33 12.89
C ALA A 6 -1.02 -3.58 14.41
N GLU A 7 -1.41 -4.77 14.86
CA GLU A 7 -1.48 -5.12 16.29
C GLU A 7 -0.13 -5.54 16.88
N ASP A 8 0.68 -6.30 16.14
CA ASP A 8 1.93 -6.89 16.65
C ASP A 8 3.14 -5.93 16.52
N GLY A 9 2.92 -4.65 16.20
CA GLY A 9 3.98 -3.64 16.10
C GLY A 9 4.88 -3.72 14.86
N PHE A 10 4.56 -4.60 13.89
CA PHE A 10 5.33 -4.72 12.64
C PHE A 10 5.33 -3.44 11.81
N LEU A 11 4.25 -2.64 11.87
CA LEU A 11 4.22 -1.31 11.25
C LEU A 11 5.27 -0.36 11.85
N GLU A 12 5.52 -0.42 13.16
CA GLU A 12 6.53 0.41 13.83
C GLU A 12 7.95 -0.03 13.47
N ALA A 13 8.14 -1.35 13.27
CA ALA A 13 9.37 -1.91 12.72
C ALA A 13 9.57 -1.61 11.21
N GLY A 14 8.61 -0.94 10.55
CA GLY A 14 8.71 -0.49 9.16
C GLY A 14 8.10 -1.42 8.11
N TYR A 15 7.47 -2.54 8.51
CA TYR A 15 6.83 -3.49 7.60
C TYR A 15 5.45 -3.00 7.16
N ASN A 16 5.43 -2.21 6.09
CA ASN A 16 4.21 -1.58 5.56
C ASN A 16 3.71 -2.17 4.23
N ARG A 17 4.21 -3.34 3.81
CA ARG A 17 3.81 -3.98 2.54
C ARG A 17 3.36 -5.40 2.78
N VAL A 18 2.26 -5.77 2.11
CA VAL A 18 1.78 -7.14 2.01
C VAL A 18 1.93 -7.56 0.56
N HIS A 19 2.69 -8.62 0.33
CA HIS A 19 2.86 -9.20 -1.00
C HIS A 19 1.92 -10.41 -1.13
N ILE A 20 1.29 -10.52 -2.29
CA ILE A 20 0.47 -11.68 -2.68
C ILE A 20 1.28 -12.43 -3.72
N ASP A 21 1.55 -13.70 -3.44
CA ASP A 21 2.37 -14.55 -4.30
C ASP A 21 1.55 -15.18 -5.45
N ASP A 22 2.20 -16.02 -6.25
CA ASP A 22 1.60 -16.77 -7.34
C ASP A 22 0.33 -17.54 -6.90
N CYS A 23 -0.52 -17.83 -7.89
CA CYS A 23 -1.85 -18.43 -7.72
C CYS A 23 -2.92 -17.49 -7.13
N TRP A 24 -2.81 -16.17 -7.29
CA TRP A 24 -3.91 -15.25 -6.96
C TRP A 24 -4.96 -15.13 -8.08
N MET A 25 -4.55 -15.40 -9.32
CA MET A 25 -5.37 -15.24 -10.52
C MET A 25 -6.08 -16.54 -10.93
N GLU A 26 -7.19 -16.37 -11.63
CA GLU A 26 -7.84 -17.45 -12.38
C GLU A 26 -6.93 -18.03 -13.47
N ARG A 27 -7.23 -19.27 -13.87
CA ARG A 27 -6.53 -19.90 -15.01
C ARG A 27 -6.85 -19.22 -16.34
N SER A 28 -8.00 -18.57 -16.44
CA SER A 28 -8.46 -17.84 -17.63
C SER A 28 -8.47 -16.33 -17.41
N ARG A 29 -8.22 -15.60 -18.50
CA ARG A 29 -8.36 -14.14 -18.55
C ARG A 29 -9.81 -13.77 -18.85
N ASP A 30 -10.18 -12.53 -18.54
CA ASP A 30 -11.49 -12.03 -18.95
C ASP A 30 -11.58 -11.83 -20.47
N LYS A 31 -12.79 -11.52 -20.94
CA LYS A 31 -13.09 -11.22 -22.36
C LYS A 31 -12.29 -10.05 -22.95
N HIS A 32 -11.64 -9.24 -22.11
CA HIS A 32 -10.79 -8.12 -22.51
C HIS A 32 -9.29 -8.42 -22.31
N GLY A 33 -8.92 -9.68 -22.01
CA GLY A 33 -7.54 -10.11 -21.79
C GLY A 33 -6.95 -9.72 -20.42
N ARG A 34 -7.76 -9.18 -19.50
CA ARG A 34 -7.33 -8.76 -18.16
C ARG A 34 -7.20 -9.96 -17.24
N LEU A 35 -6.27 -9.86 -16.29
CA LEU A 35 -6.12 -10.82 -15.20
C LEU A 35 -7.29 -10.69 -14.24
N VAL A 36 -7.90 -11.82 -13.89
CA VAL A 36 -9.03 -11.91 -12.96
C VAL A 36 -8.57 -12.66 -11.73
N ALA A 37 -8.96 -12.17 -10.55
CA ALA A 37 -8.70 -12.87 -9.30
C ALA A 37 -9.55 -14.14 -9.23
N ASP A 38 -9.00 -15.21 -8.64
CA ASP A 38 -9.77 -16.43 -8.36
C ASP A 38 -10.98 -16.07 -7.47
N LEU A 39 -12.19 -16.27 -8.00
CA LEU A 39 -13.44 -15.88 -7.32
C LEU A 39 -13.74 -16.77 -6.11
N LYS A 40 -13.18 -17.98 -6.05
CA LYS A 40 -13.35 -18.89 -4.91
C LYS A 40 -12.46 -18.47 -3.74
N ARG A 41 -11.23 -18.02 -4.02
CA ARG A 41 -10.29 -17.55 -2.99
C ARG A 41 -10.53 -16.10 -2.61
N PHE A 42 -10.83 -15.26 -3.60
CA PHE A 42 -11.03 -13.83 -3.47
C PHE A 42 -12.45 -13.46 -3.96
N PRO A 43 -13.51 -13.79 -3.20
CA PRO A 43 -14.89 -13.54 -3.63
C PRO A 43 -15.20 -12.06 -3.83
N SER A 44 -14.55 -11.18 -3.06
CA SER A 44 -14.66 -9.72 -3.19
C SER A 44 -13.64 -9.12 -4.19
N GLY A 45 -12.78 -9.95 -4.78
CA GLY A 45 -11.69 -9.55 -5.67
C GLY A 45 -10.53 -8.83 -4.98
N ILE A 46 -9.45 -8.63 -5.74
CA ILE A 46 -8.21 -7.98 -5.27
C ILE A 46 -8.41 -6.49 -4.95
N LYS A 47 -9.35 -5.82 -5.63
CA LYS A 47 -9.61 -4.39 -5.41
C LYS A 47 -10.11 -4.12 -3.98
N GLU A 48 -11.06 -4.92 -3.50
CA GLU A 48 -11.58 -4.78 -2.13
C GLU A 48 -10.52 -5.19 -1.10
N LEU A 49 -9.71 -6.22 -1.38
CA LEU A 49 -8.57 -6.57 -0.53
C LEU A 49 -7.55 -5.42 -0.43
N ALA A 50 -7.20 -4.78 -1.55
CA ALA A 50 -6.28 -3.63 -1.54
C ALA A 50 -6.85 -2.44 -0.76
N LYS A 51 -8.17 -2.23 -0.83
CA LYS A 51 -8.88 -1.23 -0.04
C LYS A 51 -8.85 -1.58 1.45
N TYR A 52 -9.06 -2.85 1.80
CA TYR A 52 -8.96 -3.35 3.16
C TYR A 52 -7.58 -3.12 3.75
N VAL A 53 -6.52 -3.59 3.08
CA VAL A 53 -5.13 -3.42 3.55
C VAL A 53 -4.78 -1.94 3.71
N ARG A 54 -5.22 -1.09 2.77
CA ARG A 54 -4.98 0.36 2.87
C ARG A 54 -5.71 1.02 4.03
N CYS A 55 -6.95 0.62 4.31
CA CYS A 55 -7.73 1.15 5.43
C CYS A 55 -7.22 0.60 6.78
N ALA A 56 -6.93 -0.70 6.86
CA ALA A 56 -6.45 -1.39 8.06
C ALA A 56 -5.05 -0.92 8.47
N GLN A 57 -4.16 -0.63 7.52
CA GLN A 57 -2.83 -0.10 7.81
C GLN A 57 -2.81 1.35 8.26
N GLY A 58 -3.97 2.03 8.42
CA GLY A 58 -3.98 3.41 8.88
C GLY A 58 -3.13 4.32 7.99
N LEU A 59 -3.03 4.02 6.69
CA LEU A 59 -2.43 4.89 5.68
C LEU A 59 -3.38 6.08 5.54
N LYS A 60 -3.31 6.97 6.53
CA LYS A 60 -3.85 8.32 6.51
C LYS A 60 -3.52 8.84 5.12
N LYS A 61 -4.55 9.29 4.42
CA LYS A 61 -4.38 10.29 3.36
C LYS A 61 -3.42 11.32 3.95
N LEU A 62 -2.15 11.29 3.55
CA LEU A 62 -1.28 12.45 3.63
C LEU A 62 -1.87 13.43 2.62
N ARG A 63 -3.01 14.03 3.00
CA ARG A 63 -3.45 15.30 2.49
C ARG A 63 -2.28 16.22 2.83
N LYS A 64 -1.48 16.58 1.83
CA LYS A 64 -0.32 17.47 1.97
C LYS A 64 -0.75 18.62 2.88
N LYS A 65 -0.30 18.58 4.15
CA LYS A 65 -0.34 19.76 5.00
C LYS A 65 0.86 20.56 4.51
N GLY A 66 0.59 21.71 3.92
CA GLY A 66 1.60 22.64 3.44
C GLY A 66 2.73 22.73 4.44
N ARG A 67 3.95 22.48 3.97
CA ARG A 67 5.16 22.76 4.73
C ARG A 67 5.72 24.02 4.09
N ASP A 68 5.23 25.15 4.56
CA ASP A 68 5.94 26.41 4.43
C ASP A 68 7.22 26.24 5.27
N ARG A 69 8.37 26.18 4.60
CA ARG A 69 9.66 26.50 5.19
C ARG A 69 10.45 27.25 4.12
N GLU A 70 10.47 28.55 4.33
CA GLU A 70 11.36 29.50 3.67
C GLU A 70 12.82 29.09 3.85
N ASP A 71 13.55 29.32 2.76
CA ASP A 71 14.95 29.72 2.63
C ASP A 71 15.81 29.76 3.89
N SER A 72 16.92 29.03 3.85
CA SER A 72 18.27 29.57 4.10
C SER A 72 19.27 28.44 4.29
N TYR A 73 20.05 28.12 3.25
CA TYR A 73 21.41 27.59 3.45
C TYR A 73 22.19 27.67 2.14
N GLN A 74 23.02 28.70 1.98
CA GLN A 74 24.34 28.65 1.33
C GLN A 74 24.94 30.07 1.30
N LYS A 75 25.44 30.49 2.46
CA LYS A 75 26.45 31.54 2.60
C LYS A 75 27.55 30.96 3.49
N SER A 76 28.58 30.42 2.87
CA SER A 76 29.95 30.31 3.42
C SER A 76 30.75 29.30 2.60
N ASP A 77 31.24 29.70 1.43
CA ASP A 77 32.41 29.10 0.75
C ASP A 77 32.97 30.14 -0.23
N GLU A 78 33.53 31.21 0.33
CA GLU A 78 34.58 32.00 -0.33
C GLU A 78 35.65 32.26 0.74
N MET A 79 36.72 31.48 0.68
CA MET A 79 38.04 31.80 1.22
C MET A 79 39.09 31.33 0.21
#